data_AF-A0A2H0W8L6-F1
#
_entry.id   AF-A0A2H0W8L6-F1
#
_cell.length_a   1.000
_cell.length_b   1.000
_cell.length_c   1.000
_cell.angle_alpha   90.00
_cell.angle_beta   90.00
_cell.angle_gamma   90.00
#
_symmetry.space_group_name_H-M   'P 1'
#
loop_
_entity.id
_entity.type
_entity.pdbx_description
1 polymer ?
#
loop_
_entity_poly.entity_id
_entity_poly.type
_entity_poly.pdbx_seq_one_letter_code
_entity_poly.pdbx_strand_id
1 'polypeptide(L)'
;MKKRNIIFFVSLFCLFVFSSFPVLAKEATPGGIRENIKDKIELKKEDMVEKKEQVKQKVTEMGRQRIQNIYGRIRNRLERRINRLQTLTAGIEEKRMEFSNNGYETNEVMMMISGTKLNLETATELLSQVDLKIDQVFESEDPKSLLPSLKEDLKEVKENIQTSRQSLAQAVRFLANLKGGESAN
;
A
#
# COMPACT_ATOMS: atom_id res chain seq x y z
N MET A 1 2.49 -18.06 -35.22
CA MET A 1 1.03 -17.86 -35.29
C MET A 1 0.75 -16.38 -35.55
N LYS A 2 0.28 -16.07 -36.76
CA LYS A 2 -0.12 -14.74 -37.25
C LYS A 2 -1.59 -14.49 -36.89
N LYS A 3 -1.94 -13.27 -36.52
CA LYS A 3 -3.27 -12.72 -36.85
C LYS A 3 -3.10 -11.31 -37.43
N ARG A 4 -3.45 -11.22 -38.72
CA ARG A 4 -3.62 -10.01 -39.53
C ARG A 4 -5.10 -9.63 -39.52
N ASN A 5 -5.34 -8.32 -39.54
CA ASN A 5 -6.35 -7.54 -40.28
C ASN A 5 -7.69 -8.20 -40.67
N ILE A 6 -8.77 -7.51 -40.30
CA ILE A 6 -10.14 -7.65 -40.82
C ILE A 6 -10.51 -6.24 -41.35
N ILE A 7 -10.41 -5.99 -42.67
CA ILE A 7 -11.51 -6.03 -43.68
C ILE A 7 -12.39 -4.76 -43.58
N PHE A 8 -12.17 -3.73 -44.39
CA PHE A 8 -12.75 -3.47 -45.73
C PHE A 8 -14.27 -3.71 -45.80
N PHE A 9 -15.06 -2.63 -45.72
CA PHE A 9 -16.46 -2.60 -46.18
C PHE A 9 -16.63 -1.35 -47.05
N VAL A 10 -16.39 -1.52 -48.36
CA VAL A 10 -17.43 -1.53 -49.40
C VAL A 10 -18.09 -0.17 -49.56
N SER A 11 -17.38 0.64 -50.35
CA SER A 11 -17.90 1.76 -51.14
C SER A 11 -18.75 1.18 -52.27
N LEU A 12 -20.07 1.28 -52.16
CA LEU A 12 -20.97 1.23 -53.30
C LEU A 12 -22.34 1.78 -52.90
N PHE A 13 -22.88 2.67 -53.75
CA PHE A 13 -24.29 2.77 -54.14
C PHE A 13 -25.03 4.09 -53.83
N CYS A 14 -25.55 4.67 -54.93
CA CYS A 14 -26.58 5.71 -55.08
C CYS A 14 -26.21 7.14 -54.67
N LEU A 15 -25.93 8.09 -55.58
CA LEU A 15 -26.82 8.57 -56.66
C LEU A 15 -28.30 8.64 -56.23
N PHE A 16 -28.61 9.67 -55.43
CA PHE A 16 -29.93 10.30 -55.39
C PHE A 16 -29.71 11.82 -55.51
N VAL A 17 -29.77 12.32 -56.74
CA VAL A 17 -30.86 13.18 -57.24
C VAL A 17 -31.11 14.40 -56.36
N PHE A 18 -30.52 15.52 -56.79
CA PHE A 18 -31.21 16.80 -57.01
C PHE A 18 -32.64 16.90 -56.42
N SER A 19 -32.74 17.52 -55.26
CA SER A 19 -33.85 18.45 -55.03
C SER A 19 -33.29 19.65 -54.29
N SER A 20 -33.18 20.75 -55.05
CA SER A 20 -32.84 22.07 -54.55
C SER A 20 -33.91 22.49 -53.56
N PHE A 21 -33.66 22.32 -52.27
CA PHE A 21 -34.42 23.03 -51.25
C PHE A 21 -34.03 24.51 -51.32
N PRO A 22 -34.97 25.44 -51.55
CA PRO A 22 -34.68 26.86 -51.37
C PRO A 22 -34.38 27.07 -49.89
N VAL A 23 -33.11 27.33 -49.59
CA VAL A 23 -32.68 27.84 -48.29
C VAL A 23 -33.31 29.22 -48.15
N LEU A 24 -34.39 29.28 -47.37
CA LEU A 24 -34.97 30.53 -46.91
C LEU A 24 -33.94 31.17 -45.96
N ALA A 25 -33.12 32.08 -46.50
CA ALA A 25 -32.19 32.89 -45.73
C ALA A 25 -33.00 33.79 -44.79
N LYS A 26 -33.21 33.32 -43.56
CA LYS A 26 -33.64 34.16 -42.45
C LYS A 26 -32.47 35.07 -42.15
N GLU A 27 -32.61 36.36 -42.46
CA GLU A 27 -31.69 37.41 -42.02
C GLU A 27 -31.59 37.35 -40.50
N ALA A 28 -30.54 36.70 -40.02
CA ALA A 28 -30.18 36.71 -38.63
C ALA A 28 -29.25 37.89 -38.41
N THR A 29 -29.80 38.93 -37.78
CA THR A 29 -29.08 40.06 -37.20
C THR A 29 -27.72 39.63 -36.60
N PRO A 30 -26.58 40.20 -37.01
CA PRO A 30 -25.24 39.66 -36.68
C PRO A 30 -24.79 39.83 -35.22
N GLY A 31 -25.56 40.54 -34.38
CA GLY A 31 -25.19 40.88 -33.02
C GLY A 31 -25.47 39.79 -31.98
N GLY A 32 -26.68 39.22 -31.98
CA GLY A 32 -27.13 38.34 -30.88
C GLY A 32 -26.66 36.89 -30.94
N ILE A 33 -26.27 36.38 -32.11
CA ILE A 33 -25.82 34.97 -32.26
C ILE A 33 -24.39 34.78 -31.75
N ARG A 34 -23.50 35.77 -31.95
CA ARG A 34 -22.11 35.68 -31.47
C ARG A 34 -21.99 35.75 -29.95
N GLU A 35 -22.85 36.53 -29.31
CA GLU A 35 -22.91 36.65 -27.84
C GLU A 35 -23.39 35.33 -27.21
N ASN A 36 -24.54 34.81 -27.68
CA ASN A 36 -25.07 33.50 -27.24
C ASN A 36 -24.14 32.30 -27.48
N ILE A 37 -23.24 32.35 -28.47
CA ILE A 37 -22.23 31.31 -28.71
C ILE A 37 -21.04 31.47 -27.77
N LYS A 38 -20.59 32.70 -27.49
CA LYS A 38 -19.51 32.96 -26.53
C LYS A 38 -19.93 32.54 -25.12
N ASP A 39 -21.14 32.91 -24.69
CA ASP A 39 -21.68 32.55 -23.38
C ASP A 39 -21.79 31.02 -23.23
N LYS A 40 -22.21 30.30 -24.27
CA LYS A 40 -22.24 28.82 -24.27
C LYS A 40 -20.86 28.18 -24.26
N ILE A 41 -19.84 28.82 -24.84
CA ILE A 41 -18.46 28.33 -24.81
C ILE A 41 -17.84 28.59 -23.43
N GLU A 42 -18.13 29.73 -22.81
CA GLU A 42 -17.68 30.08 -21.46
C GLU A 42 -18.30 29.15 -20.41
N LEU A 43 -19.63 28.95 -20.45
CA LEU A 43 -20.33 27.97 -19.60
C LEU A 43 -19.76 26.55 -19.75
N LYS A 44 -19.48 26.11 -20.99
CA LYS A 44 -18.84 24.80 -21.20
C LYS A 44 -17.42 24.72 -20.67
N LYS A 45 -16.66 25.81 -20.69
CA LYS A 45 -15.31 25.86 -20.13
C LYS A 45 -15.35 25.79 -18.60
N GLU A 46 -16.28 26.51 -17.98
CA GLU A 46 -16.52 26.47 -16.54
C GLU A 46 -16.96 25.07 -16.10
N ASP A 47 -17.94 24.47 -16.76
CA ASP A 47 -18.38 23.08 -16.54
C ASP A 47 -17.23 22.07 -16.67
N MET A 48 -16.32 22.29 -17.64
CA MET A 48 -15.16 21.42 -17.84
C MET A 48 -14.12 21.59 -16.74
N VAL A 49 -13.90 22.81 -16.25
CA VAL A 49 -12.98 23.07 -15.14
C VAL A 49 -13.54 22.47 -13.85
N GLU A 50 -14.83 22.65 -13.59
CA GLU A 50 -15.50 22.09 -12.42
C GLU A 50 -15.47 20.55 -12.44
N LYS A 51 -15.81 19.93 -13.57
CA LYS A 51 -15.70 18.47 -13.72
C LYS A 51 -14.27 17.97 -13.54
N LYS A 52 -13.26 18.68 -14.05
CA LYS A 52 -11.85 18.33 -13.85
C LYS A 52 -11.47 18.38 -12.37
N GLU A 53 -11.89 19.41 -11.65
CA GLU A 53 -11.58 19.55 -10.23
C GLU A 53 -12.30 18.48 -9.40
N GLN A 54 -13.58 18.21 -9.67
CA GLN A 54 -14.32 17.12 -9.03
C GLN A 54 -13.69 15.75 -9.27
N VAL A 55 -13.23 15.47 -10.50
CA VAL A 55 -12.53 14.21 -10.81
C VAL A 55 -11.20 14.14 -10.08
N LYS A 56 -10.43 15.23 -10.05
CA LYS A 56 -9.16 15.31 -9.33
C LYS A 56 -9.35 15.05 -7.83
N GLN A 57 -10.34 15.67 -7.21
CA GLN A 57 -10.70 15.44 -5.81
C GLN A 57 -11.08 13.97 -5.54
N LYS A 58 -11.93 13.37 -6.40
CA LYS A 58 -12.29 11.95 -6.28
C LYS A 58 -11.10 11.02 -6.40
N VAL A 59 -10.17 11.28 -7.32
CA VAL A 59 -8.95 10.48 -7.48
C VAL A 59 -8.05 10.60 -6.26
N THR A 60 -7.90 11.79 -5.69
CA THR A 60 -7.12 12.04 -4.47
C THR A 60 -7.72 11.29 -3.28
N GLU A 61 -9.04 11.38 -3.10
CA GLU A 61 -9.77 10.70 -2.02
C GLU A 61 -9.66 9.18 -2.13
N MET A 62 -9.90 8.62 -3.32
CA MET A 62 -9.69 7.19 -3.58
C MET A 62 -8.24 6.77 -3.32
N GLY A 63 -7.27 7.63 -3.64
CA GLY A 63 -5.85 7.40 -3.35
C GLY A 63 -5.58 7.29 -1.86
N ARG A 64 -6.08 8.26 -1.07
CA ARG A 64 -5.96 8.27 0.40
C ARG A 64 -6.58 7.03 1.03
N GLN A 65 -7.80 6.67 0.64
CA GLN A 65 -8.48 5.46 1.12
C GLN A 65 -7.70 4.19 0.79
N ARG A 66 -7.10 4.09 -0.40
CA ARG A 66 -6.26 2.94 -0.77
C ARG A 66 -5.02 2.86 0.11
N ILE A 67 -4.33 3.98 0.34
CA ILE A 67 -3.13 4.05 1.18
C ILE A 67 -3.49 3.64 2.62
N GLN A 68 -4.55 4.22 3.20
CA GLN A 68 -5.01 3.91 4.54
C GLN A 68 -5.37 2.43 4.70
N ASN A 69 -6.09 1.86 3.73
CA ASN A 69 -6.46 0.44 3.76
C ASN A 69 -5.25 -0.49 3.64
N ILE A 70 -4.30 -0.17 2.76
CA ILE A 70 -3.07 -0.96 2.61
C ILE A 70 -2.25 -0.87 3.89
N TYR A 71 -2.06 0.34 4.40
CA TYR A 71 -1.31 0.61 5.62
C TYR A 71 -1.91 -0.14 6.81
N GLY A 72 -3.21 0.02 7.08
CA GLY A 72 -3.89 -0.64 8.20
C GLY A 72 -3.75 -2.16 8.15
N ARG A 73 -3.80 -2.78 6.96
CA ARG A 73 -3.56 -4.23 6.81
C ARG A 73 -2.12 -4.62 7.15
N ILE A 74 -1.14 -3.81 6.73
CA ILE A 74 0.28 -4.05 6.99
C ILE A 74 0.54 -3.88 8.49
N ARG A 75 0.14 -2.75 9.08
CA ARG A 75 0.26 -2.45 10.51
C ARG A 75 -0.29 -3.58 11.37
N ASN A 76 -1.56 -3.96 11.17
CA ASN A 76 -2.20 -5.04 11.92
C ASN A 76 -1.48 -6.39 11.75
N ARG A 77 -0.85 -6.65 10.60
CA ARG A 77 -0.06 -7.87 10.39
C ARG A 77 1.26 -7.83 11.15
N LEU A 78 1.95 -6.69 11.16
CA LEU A 78 3.23 -6.52 11.85
C LEU A 78 3.02 -6.57 13.37
N GLU A 79 2.05 -5.83 13.88
CA GLU A 79 1.67 -5.83 15.31
C GLU A 79 1.33 -7.24 15.82
N ARG A 80 0.47 -7.98 15.11
CA ARG A 80 0.18 -9.38 15.46
C ARG A 80 1.42 -10.28 15.47
N ARG A 81 2.40 -10.02 14.60
CA ARG A 81 3.65 -10.78 14.57
C ARG A 81 4.54 -10.41 15.75
N ILE A 82 4.65 -9.13 16.09
CA ILE A 82 5.39 -8.65 17.27
C ILE A 82 4.80 -9.33 18.52
N ASN A 83 3.48 -9.22 18.74
CA ASN A 83 2.82 -9.79 19.90
C ASN A 83 3.01 -11.31 19.99
N ARG A 84 2.86 -12.02 18.87
CA ARG A 84 3.11 -13.46 18.82
C ARG A 84 4.56 -13.81 19.20
N LEU A 85 5.55 -13.06 18.71
CA LEU A 85 6.95 -13.32 19.02
C LEU A 85 7.24 -13.00 20.49
N GLN A 86 6.67 -11.94 21.06
CA GLN A 86 6.78 -11.65 22.50
C GLN A 86 6.26 -12.81 23.36
N THR A 87 5.08 -13.37 23.01
CA THR A 87 4.55 -14.56 23.70
C THR A 87 5.48 -15.76 23.58
N LEU A 88 6.04 -16.00 22.40
CA LEU A 88 6.99 -17.10 22.19
C LEU A 88 8.30 -16.87 22.97
N THR A 89 8.78 -15.63 23.02
CA THR A 89 9.96 -15.26 23.82
C THR A 89 9.74 -15.56 25.29
N ALA A 90 8.57 -15.24 25.85
CA ALA A 90 8.22 -15.54 27.22
C ALA A 90 8.20 -17.06 27.49
N GLY A 91 7.54 -17.84 26.62
CA GLY A 91 7.52 -19.30 26.77
C GLY A 91 8.91 -19.96 26.63
N ILE A 92 9.78 -19.43 25.76
CA ILE A 92 11.16 -19.92 25.63
C ILE A 92 11.99 -19.53 26.85
N GLU A 93 11.78 -18.36 27.45
CA GLU A 93 12.41 -17.95 28.71
C GLU A 93 12.01 -18.86 29.87
N GLU A 94 10.72 -19.17 30.02
CA GLU A 94 10.24 -20.14 31.02
C GLU A 94 10.91 -21.50 30.81
N LYS A 95 10.93 -21.99 29.57
CA LYS A 95 11.59 -23.27 29.26
C LYS A 95 13.08 -23.23 29.56
N ARG A 96 13.77 -22.13 29.22
CA ARG A 96 15.19 -21.93 29.55
C ARG A 96 15.43 -22.05 31.04
N MET A 97 14.58 -21.43 31.87
CA MET A 97 14.67 -21.53 33.33
C MET A 97 14.53 -22.96 33.84
N GLU A 98 13.61 -23.75 33.28
CA GLU A 98 13.51 -25.18 33.62
C GLU A 98 14.80 -25.96 33.34
N PHE A 99 15.42 -25.75 32.17
CA PHE A 99 16.71 -26.38 31.84
C PHE A 99 17.82 -25.90 32.79
N SER A 100 17.88 -24.59 33.07
CA SER A 100 18.85 -24.03 34.01
C SER A 100 18.71 -24.63 35.40
N ASN A 101 17.49 -24.83 35.89
CA ASN A 101 17.22 -25.44 37.20
C ASN A 101 17.60 -26.93 37.24
N ASN A 102 17.58 -27.60 36.09
CA ASN A 102 18.07 -28.98 35.93
C ASN A 102 19.60 -29.06 35.70
N GLY A 103 20.33 -27.95 35.87
CA GLY A 103 21.79 -27.91 35.80
C GLY A 103 22.37 -27.73 34.39
N TYR A 104 21.55 -27.47 33.38
CA TYR A 104 22.02 -27.21 32.02
C TYR A 104 22.56 -25.80 31.86
N GLU A 105 23.64 -25.66 31.08
CA GLU A 105 24.12 -24.34 30.65
C GLU A 105 23.17 -23.76 29.58
N THR A 106 22.63 -22.56 29.84
CA THR A 106 21.65 -21.92 28.95
C THR A 106 22.02 -20.50 28.52
N ASN A 107 23.30 -20.13 28.63
CA ASN A 107 23.79 -18.77 28.34
C ASN A 107 23.51 -18.36 26.88
N GLU A 108 23.70 -19.25 25.92
CA GLU A 108 23.40 -18.97 24.51
C GLU A 108 21.91 -18.65 24.29
N VAL A 109 21.02 -19.42 24.92
CA VAL A 109 19.56 -19.19 24.85
C VAL A 109 19.19 -17.85 25.48
N MET A 110 19.82 -17.50 26.61
CA MET A 110 19.62 -16.21 27.27
C MET A 110 20.03 -15.05 26.34
N MET A 111 21.19 -15.14 25.68
CA MET A 111 21.62 -14.11 24.72
C MET A 111 20.65 -13.98 23.54
N MET A 112 20.17 -15.10 22.99
CA MET A 112 19.19 -15.09 21.90
C MET A 112 17.85 -14.47 22.33
N ILE A 113 17.39 -14.74 23.56
CA ILE A 113 16.18 -14.10 24.11
C ILE A 113 16.38 -12.60 24.27
N SER A 114 17.49 -12.17 24.88
CA SER A 114 17.80 -10.74 25.06
C SER A 114 17.88 -9.99 23.73
N GLY A 115 18.58 -10.54 22.74
CA GLY A 115 18.63 -9.97 21.40
C GLY A 115 17.26 -9.94 20.71
N THR A 116 16.42 -10.95 20.96
CA THR A 116 15.03 -10.96 20.47
C THR A 116 14.21 -9.85 21.12
N LYS A 117 14.30 -9.66 22.44
CA LYS A 117 13.57 -8.59 23.16
C LYS A 117 13.93 -7.22 22.59
N LEU A 118 15.23 -6.96 22.40
CA LEU A 118 15.71 -5.71 21.81
C LEU A 118 15.16 -5.49 20.39
N ASN A 119 15.27 -6.48 19.50
CA ASN A 119 14.75 -6.35 18.13
C ASN A 119 13.22 -6.13 18.11
N LEU A 120 12.46 -6.73 19.01
CA LEU A 120 11.01 -6.53 19.10
C LEU A 120 10.64 -5.16 19.65
N GLU A 121 11.43 -4.61 20.58
CA GLU A 121 11.31 -3.24 21.06
C GLU A 121 11.57 -2.25 19.91
N THR A 122 12.71 -2.37 19.22
CA THR A 122 13.02 -1.56 18.02
C THR A 122 11.93 -1.66 16.96
N ALA A 123 11.40 -2.85 16.69
CA ALA A 123 10.30 -3.02 15.74
C ALA A 123 9.02 -2.30 16.16
N THR A 124 8.74 -2.22 17.46
CA THR A 124 7.56 -1.54 18.03
C THR A 124 7.72 -0.03 17.94
N GLU A 125 8.91 0.49 18.25
CA GLU A 125 9.24 1.90 18.11
C GLU A 125 9.16 2.37 16.65
N LEU A 126 9.80 1.63 15.74
CA LEU A 126 9.74 1.92 14.30
C LEU A 126 8.30 1.87 13.77
N LEU A 127 7.49 0.90 14.20
CA LEU A 127 6.08 0.84 13.80
C LEU A 127 5.29 2.06 14.29
N SER A 128 5.61 2.59 15.47
CA SER A 128 5.02 3.82 16.00
C SER A 128 5.49 5.06 15.22
N GLN A 129 6.74 5.09 14.77
CA GLN A 129 7.23 6.15 13.88
C GLN A 129 6.56 6.10 12.50
N VAL A 130 6.29 4.91 11.98
CA VAL A 130 5.52 4.70 10.75
C VAL A 130 4.09 5.21 10.91
N ASP A 131 3.45 5.01 12.09
CA ASP A 131 2.14 5.61 12.41
C ASP A 131 2.21 7.15 12.31
N LEU A 132 3.26 7.79 12.83
CA LEU A 132 3.41 9.25 12.69
C LEU A 132 3.65 9.70 11.25
N LYS A 133 4.45 8.96 10.47
CA LYS A 133 4.73 9.30 9.07
C LYS A 133 3.51 9.11 8.16
N ILE A 134 2.62 8.15 8.45
CA ILE A 134 1.41 7.99 7.64
C ILE A 134 0.47 9.19 7.82
N ASP A 135 0.39 9.75 9.03
CA ASP A 135 -0.40 10.96 9.29
C ASP A 135 0.17 12.15 8.50
N GLN A 136 1.49 12.31 8.50
CA GLN A 136 2.18 13.32 7.68
C GLN A 136 1.93 13.13 6.18
N VAL A 137 1.86 11.89 5.68
CA VAL A 137 1.52 11.60 4.27
C VAL A 137 0.12 12.08 3.93
N PHE A 138 -0.83 12.03 4.86
CA PHE A 138 -2.20 12.49 4.63
C PHE A 138 -2.35 14.02 4.68
N GLU A 139 -1.53 14.67 5.51
CA GLU A 139 -1.50 16.12 5.68
C GLU A 139 -0.65 16.84 4.61
N SER A 140 0.30 16.14 3.99
CA SER A 140 1.23 16.71 3.00
C SER A 140 0.56 17.10 1.68
N GLU A 141 0.99 18.23 1.12
CA GLU A 141 0.66 18.65 -0.25
C GLU A 141 1.32 17.77 -1.32
N ASP A 142 2.44 17.13 -0.98
CA ASP A 142 3.11 16.12 -1.82
C ASP A 142 3.29 14.79 -1.06
N PRO A 143 2.25 13.95 -1.00
CA PRO A 143 2.32 12.64 -0.36
C PRO A 143 3.36 11.71 -1.02
N LYS A 144 3.67 11.92 -2.31
CA LYS A 144 4.50 10.98 -3.09
C LYS A 144 5.96 10.99 -2.64
N SER A 145 6.48 12.13 -2.21
CA SER A 145 7.86 12.24 -1.72
C SER A 145 8.08 11.56 -0.36
N LEU A 146 7.03 11.38 0.44
CA LEU A 146 7.10 10.74 1.77
C LEU A 146 6.95 9.20 1.72
N LEU A 147 6.31 8.66 0.67
CA LEU A 147 6.09 7.22 0.52
C LEU A 147 7.37 6.35 0.48
N PRO A 148 8.50 6.76 -0.15
CA PRO A 148 9.73 5.99 -0.12
C PRO A 148 10.27 5.77 1.30
N SER A 149 10.36 6.83 2.11
CA SER A 149 10.83 6.73 3.50
C SER A 149 9.92 5.82 4.33
N LEU A 150 8.58 5.95 4.18
CA LEU A 150 7.63 5.07 4.85
C LEU A 150 7.85 3.57 4.51
N LYS A 151 8.20 3.27 3.25
CA LYS A 151 8.48 1.89 2.82
C LYS A 151 9.78 1.36 3.41
N GLU A 152 10.78 2.21 3.57
CA GLU A 152 12.06 1.84 4.19
C GLU A 152 11.87 1.49 5.66
N ASP A 153 11.15 2.32 6.41
CA ASP A 153 10.83 2.02 7.82
C ASP A 153 10.03 0.72 7.96
N LEU A 154 9.00 0.52 7.12
CA LEU A 154 8.21 -0.73 7.12
C LEU A 154 9.07 -1.97 6.79
N LYS A 155 10.10 -1.80 5.96
CA LYS A 155 11.06 -2.85 5.65
C LYS A 155 11.94 -3.14 6.87
N GLU A 156 12.40 -2.12 7.58
CA GLU A 156 13.20 -2.25 8.79
C GLU A 156 12.42 -2.92 9.93
N VAL A 157 11.14 -2.57 10.13
CA VAL A 157 10.24 -3.27 11.06
C VAL A 157 10.17 -4.77 10.72
N LYS A 158 10.00 -5.08 9.43
CA LYS A 158 9.95 -6.48 8.97
C LYS A 158 11.26 -7.21 9.22
N GLU A 159 12.41 -6.57 9.00
CA GLU A 159 13.73 -7.15 9.22
C GLU A 159 13.96 -7.49 10.69
N ASN A 160 13.65 -6.57 11.61
CA ASN A 160 13.70 -6.81 13.06
C ASN A 160 12.82 -8.01 13.49
N ILE A 161 11.59 -8.10 12.97
CA ILE A 161 10.69 -9.24 13.21
C ILE A 161 11.29 -10.54 12.65
N GLN A 162 11.92 -10.50 11.49
CA GLN A 162 12.52 -11.68 10.86
C GLN A 162 13.74 -12.17 11.65
N THR A 163 14.62 -11.26 12.06
CA THR A 163 15.78 -11.57 12.91
C THR A 163 15.32 -12.17 14.24
N SER A 164 14.34 -11.55 14.90
CA SER A 164 13.71 -12.08 16.13
C SER A 164 13.23 -13.52 15.96
N ARG A 165 12.49 -13.79 14.88
CA ARG A 165 12.01 -15.15 14.58
C ARG A 165 13.17 -16.14 14.40
N GLN A 166 14.24 -15.74 13.70
CA GLN A 166 15.40 -16.61 13.46
C GLN A 166 16.13 -16.91 14.77
N SER A 167 16.36 -15.91 15.63
CA SER A 167 16.95 -16.07 16.94
C SER A 167 16.14 -17.01 17.84
N LEU A 168 14.80 -16.85 17.89
CA LEU A 168 13.96 -17.77 18.65
C LEU A 168 13.98 -19.20 18.10
N ALA A 169 14.04 -19.38 16.78
CA ALA A 169 14.15 -20.71 16.19
C ALA A 169 15.50 -21.38 16.55
N GLN A 170 16.59 -20.61 16.63
CA GLN A 170 17.88 -21.10 17.10
C GLN A 170 17.83 -21.45 18.59
N ALA A 171 17.22 -20.60 19.42
CA ALA A 171 17.04 -20.86 20.85
C ALA A 171 16.30 -22.18 21.11
N VAL A 172 15.20 -22.43 20.38
CA VAL A 172 14.44 -23.68 20.47
C VAL A 172 15.30 -24.89 20.07
N ARG A 173 16.09 -24.78 18.99
CA ARG A 173 16.99 -25.87 18.56
C ARG A 173 18.06 -26.16 19.60
N PHE A 174 18.63 -25.13 20.21
CA PHE A 174 19.62 -25.28 21.27
C PHE A 174 19.03 -26.05 22.47
N LEU A 175 17.86 -25.61 22.98
CA LEU A 175 17.16 -26.31 24.06
C LEU A 175 16.80 -27.77 23.68
N ALA A 176 16.40 -28.02 22.44
CA ALA A 176 16.10 -29.37 21.98
C ALA A 176 17.34 -30.28 21.97
N ASN A 177 18.51 -29.74 21.59
CA ASN A 177 19.76 -30.49 21.58
C ASN A 177 20.22 -30.84 23.01
N LEU A 178 20.04 -29.93 23.97
CA LEU A 178 20.32 -30.22 25.39
C LEU A 178 19.50 -31.42 25.88
N LYS A 179 18.21 -31.48 25.53
CA LYS A 179 17.33 -32.61 25.87
C LYS A 179 17.76 -33.92 25.20
N GLY A 180 18.17 -33.86 23.94
CA GLY A 180 18.56 -35.04 23.16
C GLY A 180 19.85 -35.71 23.67
N GLY A 181 20.77 -34.93 24.26
CA GLY A 181 21.99 -35.46 24.89
C GLY A 181 21.71 -36.33 26.13
N GLU A 182 20.58 -36.13 26.79
CA GLU A 182 20.14 -36.90 27.96
C GLU A 182 19.66 -38.32 27.60
N SER A 183 19.20 -38.52 26.35
CA SER A 183 18.70 -39.82 25.85
C SER A 183 19.77 -40.72 25.22
N ALA A 184 21.01 -40.24 25.10
CA ALA A 184 22.12 -40.95 24.45
C ALA A 184 23.18 -41.49 25.43
N ASN A 185 23.02 -41.24 26.74
CA ASN A 185 23.84 -41.77 27.83
C ASN A 185 22.97 -42.63 28.76
#